data_AF-A0A818RD79-F1
#
_entry.id   AF-A0A818RD79-F1
#
_cell.length_a   1.000
_cell.length_b   1.000
_cell.length_c   1.000
_cell.angle_alpha   90.00
_cell.angle_beta   90.00
_cell.angle_gamma   90.00
#
_symmetry.space_group_name_H-M   'P 1'
#
loop_
_entity.id
_entity.type
_entity.pdbx_description
1 polymer ?
#
loop_
_entity_poly.entity_id
_entity_poly.type
_entity_poly.pdbx_seq_one_letter_code
_entity_poly.pdbx_strand_id
1 'polypeptide(L)'
;MKYIQIQGEIAIAYSLVQMLPSISLTFTEPSEIIILDIHALQNQFYFSSNIIVRLESTVELLFNELKAKETSTEIYTIAFSGDERHKCFSSYI
;
A
#
# COMPACT_ATOMS: atom_id res chain seq x y z
N MET A 1 2.61 11.61 -3.92
CA MET A 1 2.31 12.11 -5.29
C MET A 1 1.58 10.98 -6.02
N LYS A 2 0.25 11.10 -6.18
CA LYS A 2 -0.67 10.00 -6.51
C LYS A 2 -1.06 10.00 -7.99
N TYR A 3 -1.12 11.18 -8.61
CA TYR A 3 -1.48 11.42 -10.02
C TYR A 3 -0.71 12.64 -10.54
N ILE A 4 -0.53 12.74 -11.86
CA ILE A 4 -0.14 13.99 -12.53
C ILE A 4 -1.39 14.88 -12.54
N GLN A 5 -1.40 15.93 -11.73
CA GLN A 5 -2.49 16.91 -11.65
C GLN A 5 -2.23 18.09 -12.58
N ILE A 6 -0.96 18.39 -12.85
CA ILE A 6 -0.53 19.54 -13.65
C ILE A 6 0.38 19.05 -14.79
N GLN A 7 0.23 19.65 -15.97
CA GLN A 7 1.11 19.39 -17.09
C GLN A 7 2.57 19.70 -16.70
N GLY A 8 3.46 18.72 -16.88
CA GLY A 8 4.87 18.81 -16.51
C GLY A 8 5.22 18.10 -15.20
N GLU A 9 4.24 17.61 -14.43
CA GLU A 9 4.53 16.74 -13.29
C GLU A 9 4.98 15.34 -13.72
N ILE A 10 5.95 14.80 -12.99
CA ILE A 10 6.46 13.45 -13.23
C ILE A 10 5.68 12.47 -12.36
N ALA A 11 5.14 11.43 -12.98
CA ALA A 11 4.56 10.30 -12.26
C ALA A 11 5.67 9.44 -11.62
N ILE A 12 6.21 9.90 -10.49
CA ILE A 12 7.36 9.26 -9.82
C ILE A 12 7.10 7.77 -9.53
N ALA A 13 5.88 7.43 -9.07
CA ALA A 13 5.51 6.04 -8.81
C ALA A 13 5.59 5.18 -10.09
N TYR A 14 5.12 5.70 -11.22
CA TYR A 14 5.22 5.00 -12.50
C TYR A 14 6.68 4.85 -12.95
N SER A 15 7.47 5.93 -12.88
CA SER A 15 8.89 5.88 -13.25
C SER A 15 9.67 4.88 -12.39
N LEU A 16 9.41 4.84 -11.08
CA LEU A 16 10.00 3.86 -10.17
C LEU A 16 9.67 2.43 -10.59
N VAL A 17 8.40 2.15 -10.89
CA VAL A 17 7.95 0.82 -11.30
C VAL A 17 8.64 0.36 -12.58
N GLN A 18 8.86 1.26 -13.54
CA GLN A 18 9.60 0.93 -14.77
C GLN A 18 11.08 0.60 -14.55
N MET A 19 11.66 1.01 -13.42
CA MET A 19 13.03 0.66 -13.04
C MET A 19 13.13 -0.65 -12.25
N LEU A 20 12.01 -1.24 -11.80
CA LEU A 20 12.03 -2.50 -11.03
C LEU A 20 12.39 -3.74 -11.86
N PRO A 21 11.94 -3.90 -13.11
CA PRO A 21 12.31 -5.06 -13.94
C PRO A 21 13.82 -5.18 -14.18
N SER A 22 14.54 -4.06 -14.31
CA SER A 22 15.99 -4.07 -14.54
C SER A 22 16.81 -4.49 -13.32
N ILE A 23 16.20 -4.49 -12.13
CA ILE A 23 16.82 -4.95 -10.88
C ILE A 23 16.69 -6.47 -10.72
N SER A 24 15.72 -7.10 -11.41
CA SER A 24 15.43 -8.52 -11.29
C SER A 24 16.32 -9.39 -12.20
N LEU A 25 17.37 -9.96 -11.61
CA LEU A 25 18.23 -11.02 -12.17
C LEU A 25 17.78 -12.43 -11.69
N THR A 26 16.47 -12.67 -11.56
CA THR A 26 15.99 -13.98 -11.08
C THR A 26 16.09 -15.02 -12.20
N PHE A 27 16.79 -16.12 -11.92
CA PHE A 27 17.14 -17.14 -12.92
C PHE A 27 15.97 -18.05 -13.31
N THR A 28 14.89 -18.03 -12.53
CA THR A 28 13.73 -18.92 -12.65
C THR A 28 12.52 -18.21 -12.05
N GLU A 29 11.41 -18.13 -12.80
CA GLU A 29 10.09 -17.58 -12.42
C GLU A 29 9.98 -16.04 -12.34
N PRO A 30 8.78 -15.47 -12.61
CA PRO A 30 8.57 -14.02 -12.56
C PRO A 30 8.86 -13.46 -11.17
N SER A 31 9.54 -12.32 -11.11
CA SER A 31 9.81 -11.65 -9.84
C SER A 31 8.51 -11.25 -9.15
N GLU A 32 8.40 -11.57 -7.87
CA GLU A 32 7.29 -11.14 -7.02
C GLU A 32 7.70 -9.91 -6.20
N ILE A 33 6.79 -8.93 -6.11
CA ILE A 33 6.94 -7.75 -5.26
C ILE A 33 5.73 -7.65 -4.34
N ILE A 34 6.01 -7.53 -3.04
CA ILE A 34 5.01 -7.31 -2.01
C ILE A 34 4.99 -5.81 -1.68
N ILE A 35 3.80 -5.20 -1.76
CA ILE A 35 3.60 -3.78 -1.45
C ILE A 35 2.66 -3.68 -0.25
N LEU A 36 3.17 -3.07 0.81
CA LEU A 36 2.39 -2.80 2.02
C LEU A 36 1.70 -1.44 1.91
N ASP A 37 0.39 -1.41 2.21
CA ASP A 37 -0.44 -0.21 2.33
C ASP A 37 -0.25 0.80 1.18
N ILE A 38 -0.44 0.32 -0.04
CA ILE A 38 -0.36 1.16 -1.23
C ILE A 38 -1.28 2.37 -1.06
N HIS A 39 -0.72 3.57 -1.23
CA HIS A 39 -1.44 4.83 -0.98
C HIS A 39 -2.74 4.97 -1.80
N ALA A 40 -2.79 4.30 -2.95
CA ALA A 40 -3.92 4.27 -3.87
C ALA A 40 -3.96 2.92 -4.56
N LEU A 41 -5.09 2.21 -4.48
CA LEU A 41 -5.25 0.94 -5.20
C LEU A 41 -5.02 1.11 -6.71
N GLN A 42 -5.32 2.27 -7.29
CA GLN A 42 -5.11 2.56 -8.71
C GLN A 42 -3.63 2.49 -9.12
N ASN A 43 -2.69 2.68 -8.18
CA ASN A 43 -1.26 2.61 -8.49
C ASN A 43 -0.79 1.19 -8.82
N GLN A 44 -1.62 0.15 -8.55
CA GLN A 44 -1.33 -1.23 -8.95
C GLN A 44 -1.25 -1.39 -10.48
N PHE A 45 -1.90 -0.49 -11.24
CA PHE A 45 -1.89 -0.55 -12.70
C PHE A 45 -0.60 0.01 -13.33
N TYR A 46 0.35 0.52 -12.53
CA TYR A 46 1.66 0.92 -13.04
C TYR A 46 2.58 -0.27 -13.31
N PHE A 47 2.30 -1.44 -12.73
CA PHE A 47 3.14 -2.63 -12.86
C PHE A 47 2.82 -3.39 -14.15
N SER A 48 3.88 -3.78 -14.87
CA SER A 48 3.79 -4.51 -16.14
C SER A 48 3.81 -6.03 -15.94
N SER A 49 3.55 -6.80 -17.01
CA SER A 49 3.32 -8.25 -17.01
C SER A 49 4.44 -9.12 -16.43
N ASN A 50 5.64 -8.57 -16.23
CA ASN A 50 6.81 -9.36 -15.86
C ASN A 50 7.04 -9.42 -14.34
N ILE A 51 6.17 -8.78 -13.56
CA ILE A 51 6.24 -8.73 -12.09
C ILE A 51 4.90 -9.16 -11.51
N ILE A 52 4.91 -10.13 -10.62
CA ILE A 52 3.75 -10.47 -9.79
C ILE A 52 3.68 -9.45 -8.66
N VAL A 53 2.55 -8.75 -8.52
CA VAL A 53 2.33 -7.77 -7.46
C VAL A 53 1.37 -8.33 -6.43
N ARG A 54 1.81 -8.45 -5.18
CA ARG A 54 0.97 -8.79 -4.04
C ARG A 54 0.76 -7.54 -3.19
N LEU A 55 -0.49 -7.17 -2.97
CA LEU A 55 -0.87 -6.05 -2.12
C LEU A 55 -1.27 -6.58 -0.74
N GLU A 56 -0.64 -6.06 0.29
CA GLU A 56 -0.92 -6.43 1.68
C GLU A 56 -1.26 -5.18 2.50
N SER A 57 -2.08 -5.36 3.54
CA SER A 57 -2.36 -4.30 4.49
C SER A 57 -1.78 -4.60 5.86
N THR A 58 -1.17 -3.60 6.49
CA THR A 58 -0.65 -3.74 7.86
C THR A 58 -1.67 -3.35 8.93
N VAL A 59 -2.87 -2.92 8.53
CA VAL A 59 -3.95 -2.52 9.45
C VAL A 59 -4.31 -3.64 10.43
N GLU A 60 -4.31 -4.89 9.98
CA GLU A 60 -4.56 -6.04 10.85
C GLU A 60 -3.54 -6.15 11.98
N LEU A 61 -2.26 -5.93 11.68
CA LEU A 61 -1.17 -5.97 12.67
C LEU A 61 -1.38 -4.90 13.75
N LEU A 62 -1.83 -3.70 13.35
CA LEU A 62 -2.17 -2.63 14.28
C LEU A 62 -3.31 -3.05 15.22
N PHE A 63 -4.39 -3.63 14.69
CA PHE A 63 -5.50 -4.08 15.53
C PHE A 63 -5.14 -5.25 16.44
N ASN A 64 -4.28 -6.16 15.98
CA ASN A 64 -3.80 -7.26 16.81
C ASN A 64 -2.96 -6.75 18.00
N GLU A 65 -2.10 -5.75 17.77
CA GLU A 65 -1.34 -5.09 18.84
C GLU A 65 -2.25 -4.31 19.80
N LEU A 66 -3.27 -3.61 19.29
CA LEU A 66 -4.24 -2.90 20.14
C LEU A 66 -5.02 -3.88 21.03
N LYS A 67 -5.53 -4.99 20.47
CA LYS A 67 -6.23 -6.04 21.23
C LYS A 67 -5.33 -6.71 22.26
N ALA A 68 -4.05 -6.92 21.93
CA ALA A 68 -3.09 -7.51 22.87
C ALA A 68 -2.80 -6.59 24.07
N LYS A 69 -2.94 -5.27 23.90
CA LYS A 69 -2.75 -4.25 24.94
C LYS A 69 -4.04 -3.86 25.64
N GLU A 70 -5.19 -4.25 25.09
CA GLU A 70 -6.50 -3.86 25.58
C GLU A 70 -6.73 -4.39 27.01
N THR A 71 -6.77 -3.47 27.97
CA THR A 71 -7.22 -3.74 29.33
C THR A 71 -8.69 -3.32 29.43
N SER A 72 -9.50 -3.98 30.27
CA SER A 72 -10.97 -3.83 30.31
C SER A 72 -11.52 -2.41 30.58
N THR A 73 -10.66 -1.41 30.73
CA THR A 73 -10.99 -0.02 31.08
C THR A 73 -10.57 1.00 30.03
N GLU A 74 -9.79 0.62 29.01
CA GLU A 74 -9.29 1.56 28.00
C GLU A 74 -10.19 1.60 26.77
N ILE A 75 -10.65 2.81 26.41
CA ILE A 75 -11.45 3.06 25.20
C ILE A 75 -10.55 3.78 24.20
N TYR A 76 -10.30 3.15 23.05
CA TYR A 76 -9.52 3.74 21.97
C TYR A 76 -10.44 4.40 20.94
N THR A 77 -10.08 5.61 20.52
CA THR A 77 -10.74 6.31 19.41
C THR A 77 -9.75 6.45 18.26
N ILE A 78 -10.15 6.00 17.07
CA ILE A 78 -9.34 6.15 15.86
C ILE A 78 -9.72 7.49 15.20
N ALA A 79 -8.78 8.42 15.16
CA ALA A 79 -8.95 9.70 14.49
C ALA A 79 -8.24 9.69 13.13
N PHE A 80 -8.95 10.07 12.07
CA PHE A 80 -8.39 10.19 10.73
C PHE A 80 -8.10 11.65 10.40
N SER A 81 -6.92 11.93 9.85
CA SER A 81 -6.54 13.27 9.41
C SER A 81 -7.19 13.70 8.08
N GLY A 82 -8.11 12.90 7.52
CA GLY A 82 -8.79 13.19 6.27
C GLY A 82 -9.69 12.04 5.78
N ASP A 83 -10.65 12.41 4.91
CA ASP A 83 -11.76 11.54 4.51
C ASP A 83 -11.35 10.30 3.72
N GLU A 84 -10.23 10.27 3.00
CA GLU A 84 -9.91 9.07 2.22
C GLU A 84 -9.41 7.91 3.08
N ARG A 85 -8.96 8.17 4.30
CA ARG A 85 -8.28 7.17 5.15
C ARG A 85 -9.23 6.21 5.85
N HIS A 86 -10.49 6.60 6.11
CA HIS A 86 -11.45 5.70 6.75
C HIS A 86 -11.73 4.44 5.92
N LYS A 87 -11.57 4.53 4.58
CA LYS A 87 -11.78 3.40 3.66
C LYS A 87 -10.81 2.25 3.91
N CYS A 88 -9.60 2.54 4.42
CA CYS A 88 -8.62 1.51 4.75
C CYS A 88 -8.96 0.75 6.04
N PHE A 89 -9.91 1.27 6.85
CA PHE A 89 -10.24 0.76 8.18
C PHE A 89 -11.68 0.26 8.28
N SER A 90 -12.52 0.43 7.25
CA SER A 90 -13.95 0.10 7.28
C SER A 90 -14.25 -1.39 7.47
N SER A 91 -13.29 -2.28 7.24
CA SER A 91 -13.43 -3.72 7.50
C SER A 91 -13.14 -4.10 8.96
N TYR A 92 -12.61 -3.18 9.76
CA TYR A 92 -12.16 -3.41 11.14
C TYR A 92 -12.90 -2.56 12.18
N ILE A 93 -13.73 -1.62 11.72
CA ILE A 93 -14.62 -0.75 12.52
C ILE A 93 -16.06 -1.17 12.23
#